data_AF-A0A497RXS7-F1
#
_entry.id   AF-A0A497RXS7-F1
#
_cell.length_a   1.000
_cell.length_b   1.000
_cell.length_c   1.000
_cell.angle_alpha   90.00
_cell.angle_beta   90.00
_cell.angle_gamma   90.00
#
_symmetry.space_group_name_H-M   'P 1'
#
loop_
_entity.id
_entity.type
_entity.pdbx_description
1 polymer ?
#
loop_
_entity_poly.entity_id
_entity_poly.type
_entity_poly.pdbx_seq_one_letter_code
_entity_poly.pdbx_strand_id
1 'polypeptide(L)'
;MRPKEKKILDILLNDLQRLEDIHACGVVRRGLEGIFPSTEEFAREIMPIWDTMKATMEKLFEIIEQYSDEGLDKIYFELRDYDVMFFILPRTDTALVAIVPALANRGLLEVEMENARRRIIEIIESGNES
;
A
#
# COMPACT_ATOMS: atom_id res chain seq x y z
N MET A 1 -1.54 12.90 14.32
CA MET A 1 -1.76 11.50 13.95
C MET A 1 -2.59 10.82 15.03
N ARG A 2 -3.71 10.18 14.64
CA ARG A 2 -4.64 9.46 15.52
C ARG A 2 -4.02 8.15 16.04
N PRO A 3 -4.50 7.56 17.15
CA PRO A 3 -3.93 6.33 17.69
C PRO A 3 -3.91 5.15 16.72
N LYS A 4 -4.96 4.97 15.90
CA LYS A 4 -5.02 3.93 14.86
C LYS A 4 -3.99 4.17 13.75
N GLU A 5 -3.87 5.41 13.30
CA GLU A 5 -2.88 5.80 12.27
C GLU A 5 -1.45 5.53 12.75
N LYS A 6 -1.17 5.76 14.03
CA LYS A 6 0.14 5.44 14.62
C LYS A 6 0.44 3.94 14.55
N LYS A 7 -0.53 3.09 14.90
CA LYS A 7 -0.34 1.62 14.83
C LYS A 7 -0.13 1.15 13.40
N ILE A 8 -0.84 1.73 12.43
CA ILE A 8 -0.66 1.42 11.01
C ILE A 8 0.74 1.87 10.56
N LEU A 9 1.17 3.08 10.92
CA LEU A 9 2.52 3.56 10.63
C LEU A 9 3.60 2.67 11.24
N ASP A 10 3.39 2.17 12.46
CA ASP A 10 4.33 1.25 13.11
C ASP A 10 4.45 -0.07 12.32
N ILE A 11 3.37 -0.60 11.74
CA ILE A 11 3.43 -1.77 10.84
C ILE A 11 4.24 -1.44 9.58
N LEU A 12 3.94 -0.33 8.92
CA LEU A 12 4.64 0.09 7.71
C LEU A 12 6.15 0.22 7.97
N LEU A 13 6.55 0.86 9.07
CA LEU A 13 7.95 1.10 9.40
C LEU A 13 8.69 -0.14 9.91
N ASN A 14 8.06 -0.94 10.77
CA ASN A 14 8.78 -2.01 11.48
C ASN A 14 8.64 -3.38 10.82
N ASP A 15 7.61 -3.59 10.01
CA ASP A 15 7.35 -4.88 9.39
C ASP A 15 7.69 -4.83 7.89
N LEU A 16 7.26 -3.78 7.17
CA LEU A 16 7.45 -3.70 5.72
C LEU A 16 8.74 -2.96 5.31
N GLN A 17 8.96 -1.74 5.81
CA GLN A 17 10.11 -0.91 5.41
C GLN A 17 11.47 -1.51 5.83
N ARG A 18 11.47 -2.53 6.70
CA ARG A 18 12.68 -3.29 7.06
C ARG A 18 13.07 -4.36 6.05
N LEU A 19 12.16 -4.73 5.15
CA LEU A 19 12.44 -5.67 4.07
C LEU A 19 13.29 -4.95 3.03
N GLU A 20 14.44 -5.54 2.69
CA GLU A 20 15.44 -4.95 1.78
C GLU A 20 14.83 -4.54 0.43
N ASP A 21 13.89 -5.34 -0.07
CA ASP A 21 13.25 -5.13 -1.36
C ASP A 21 12.08 -4.11 -1.33
N ILE A 22 11.66 -3.60 -0.16
CA ILE A 22 10.60 -2.58 -0.08
C ILE A 22 11.23 -1.19 -0.09
N HIS A 23 11.19 -0.55 -1.27
CA HIS A 23 11.73 0.80 -1.45
C HIS A 23 10.76 1.88 -0.94
N ALA A 24 9.46 1.62 -1.01
CA ALA A 24 8.41 2.42 -0.38
C ALA A 24 7.18 1.58 -0.09
N CYS A 25 6.46 1.93 0.97
CA CYS A 25 5.15 1.35 1.27
C CYS A 25 4.20 2.38 1.89
N GLY A 26 2.90 2.08 1.90
CA GLY A 26 1.93 2.94 2.56
C GLY A 26 0.50 2.47 2.43
N VAL A 27 -0.39 3.09 3.22
CA VAL A 27 -1.83 2.90 3.10
C VAL A 27 -2.40 4.12 2.41
N VAL A 28 -2.85 3.95 1.16
CA VAL A 28 -3.45 4.99 0.31
C VAL A 28 -4.97 4.90 0.36
N ARG A 29 -5.64 6.04 0.39
CA ARG A 29 -7.08 6.18 0.17
C ARG A 29 -7.33 7.06 -1.06
N ARG A 30 -8.54 6.96 -1.64
CA ARG A 30 -9.03 7.93 -2.63
C ARG A 30 -8.78 9.38 -2.17
N GLY A 31 -8.26 10.22 -3.08
CA GLY A 31 -7.93 11.62 -2.79
C GLY A 31 -6.49 11.87 -2.32
N LEU A 32 -5.59 10.88 -2.42
CA LEU A 32 -4.19 10.95 -1.97
C LEU A 32 -4.01 11.13 -0.46
N GLU A 33 -5.08 10.92 0.31
CA GLU A 33 -5.00 10.80 1.75
C GLU A 33 -4.43 9.43 2.12
N GLY A 34 -3.58 9.37 3.14
CA GLY A 34 -3.02 8.09 3.52
C GLY A 34 -2.00 8.17 4.64
N ILE A 35 -1.47 7.01 5.00
CA ILE A 35 -0.45 6.83 6.02
C ILE A 35 0.79 6.29 5.32
N PHE A 36 1.87 7.04 5.38
CA PHE A 36 3.14 6.70 4.76
C PHE A 36 4.27 6.92 5.76
N PRO A 37 5.33 6.09 5.71
CA PRO A 37 6.65 6.51 6.16
C PRO A 37 7.02 7.85 5.52
N SER A 38 7.89 8.63 6.16
CA SER A 38 8.31 9.92 5.61
C SER A 38 8.89 9.70 4.21
N THR A 39 8.36 10.41 3.21
CA THR A 39 8.88 10.31 1.83
C THR A 39 10.30 10.85 1.71
N GLU A 40 10.80 11.55 2.72
CA GLU A 40 12.22 11.95 2.83
C GLU A 40 13.16 10.74 2.94
N GLU A 41 12.64 9.58 3.35
CA GLU A 41 13.37 8.31 3.48
C GLU A 41 13.28 7.45 2.20
N PHE A 42 12.48 7.86 1.21
CA PHE A 42 12.34 7.12 -0.04
C PHE A 42 13.57 7.29 -0.93
N ALA A 43 13.96 6.21 -1.62
CA ALA A 43 15.05 6.27 -2.58
C ALA A 43 14.71 7.26 -3.71
N ARG A 44 15.64 8.16 -4.06
CA ARG A 44 15.37 9.22 -5.06
C ARG A 44 14.97 8.66 -6.43
N GLU A 45 15.45 7.47 -6.76
CA GLU A 45 15.15 6.74 -8.00
C GLU A 45 13.67 6.35 -8.14
N ILE A 46 12.95 6.14 -7.02
CA ILE A 46 11.52 5.78 -7.05
C ILE A 46 10.61 7.00 -7.09
N MET A 47 11.14 8.22 -6.91
CA MET A 47 10.33 9.44 -6.87
C MET A 47 9.51 9.69 -8.15
N PRO A 48 10.02 9.45 -9.38
CA PRO A 48 9.20 9.57 -10.59
C PRO A 48 8.02 8.60 -10.63
N ILE A 49 8.21 7.37 -10.12
CA ILE A 49 7.14 6.38 -10.01
C ILE A 49 6.12 6.84 -8.98
N TRP A 50 6.59 7.30 -7.82
CA TRP A 50 5.75 7.86 -6.78
C TRP A 50 4.90 9.04 -7.26
N ASP A 51 5.50 9.98 -8.00
CA ASP A 51 4.81 11.14 -8.56
C ASP A 51 3.78 10.74 -9.62
N THR A 52 4.13 9.77 -10.47
CA THR A 52 3.19 9.21 -11.47
C THR A 52 2.02 8.51 -10.78
N MET A 53 2.30 7.73 -9.73
CA MET A 53 1.29 7.05 -8.94
C MET A 53 0.34 8.06 -8.30
N LYS A 54 0.86 9.14 -7.68
CA LYS A 54 0.02 10.22 -7.14
C LYS A 54 -0.86 10.87 -8.23
N ALA A 55 -0.30 11.14 -9.40
CA ALA A 55 -1.05 11.77 -10.50
C ALA A 55 -2.13 10.86 -11.12
N THR A 56 -2.00 9.54 -10.96
CA THR A 56 -2.92 8.55 -11.55
C THR A 56 -3.84 7.89 -10.53
N MET A 57 -3.64 8.16 -9.23
CA MET A 57 -4.32 7.50 -8.13
C MET A 57 -5.85 7.62 -8.20
N GLU A 58 -6.40 8.78 -8.55
CA GLU A 58 -7.86 8.95 -8.67
C GLU A 58 -8.47 7.97 -9.67
N LYS A 59 -7.84 7.82 -10.84
CA LYS A 59 -8.27 6.87 -11.88
C LYS A 59 -8.12 5.43 -11.43
N LEU A 60 -7.07 5.12 -10.67
CA LEU A 60 -6.88 3.78 -10.11
C LEU A 60 -8.00 3.42 -9.12
N PHE A 61 -8.41 4.35 -8.26
CA PHE A 61 -9.51 4.10 -7.33
C PHE A 61 -10.86 3.96 -8.03
N GLU A 62 -11.10 4.65 -9.15
CA GLU A 62 -12.27 4.38 -9.98
C GLU A 62 -12.31 2.94 -10.51
N ILE A 63 -11.14 2.39 -10.89
CA ILE A 63 -11.02 0.98 -11.28
C ILE A 63 -11.27 0.07 -10.07
N ILE A 64 -10.64 0.37 -8.92
CA ILE A 64 -10.82 -0.43 -7.70
C ILE A 64 -12.30 -0.49 -7.30
N GLU A 65 -13.01 0.64 -7.31
CA GLU A 65 -14.45 0.71 -7.00
C GLU A 65 -15.26 -0.17 -7.96
N GLN A 66 -15.02 -0.10 -9.27
CA GLN A 66 -15.75 -0.90 -10.26
C GLN A 66 -15.57 -2.41 -10.11
N TYR A 67 -14.37 -2.87 -9.75
CA TYR A 67 -14.11 -4.30 -9.55
C TYR A 67 -14.31 -4.77 -8.09
N SER A 68 -14.57 -3.85 -7.16
CA SER A 68 -14.70 -4.19 -5.73
C SER A 68 -15.84 -5.18 -5.46
N ASP A 69 -16.98 -5.03 -6.16
CA ASP A 69 -18.13 -5.92 -6.06
C ASP A 69 -17.84 -7.34 -6.60
N GLU A 70 -16.83 -7.48 -7.46
CA GLU A 70 -16.38 -8.74 -8.04
C GLU A 70 -15.24 -9.39 -7.23
N GLY A 71 -14.89 -8.82 -6.07
CA GLY A 71 -13.88 -9.37 -5.18
C GLY A 71 -12.44 -9.04 -5.56
N LEU A 72 -12.19 -7.86 -6.16
CA LEU A 72 -10.83 -7.39 -6.41
C LEU A 72 -10.00 -7.35 -5.12
N ASP A 73 -8.93 -8.14 -5.10
CA ASP A 73 -8.04 -8.25 -3.94
C ASP A 73 -6.71 -7.53 -4.15
N LYS A 74 -6.16 -7.57 -5.39
CA LYS A 74 -4.82 -7.05 -5.70
C LYS A 74 -4.73 -6.47 -7.11
N ILE A 75 -3.88 -5.45 -7.28
CA ILE A 75 -3.48 -4.90 -8.60
C ILE A 75 -1.95 -4.84 -8.64
N TYR A 76 -1.37 -5.21 -9.79
CA TYR A 76 0.07 -5.16 -10.02
C TYR A 76 0.37 -4.35 -11.27
N PHE A 77 1.34 -3.44 -11.15
CA PHE A 77 1.97 -2.79 -12.31
C PHE A 77 3.45 -3.12 -12.32
N GLU A 78 3.91 -3.70 -13.42
CA GLU A 78 5.34 -3.83 -13.70
C GLU A 78 5.78 -2.60 -14.51
N LEU A 79 6.75 -1.85 -13.96
CA LEU A 79 7.25 -0.57 -14.46
C LEU A 79 8.77 -0.65 -14.65
N ARG A 80 9.19 -1.24 -15.77
CA ARG A 80 10.61 -1.46 -16.12
C ARG A 80 11.36 -2.20 -15.01
N ASP A 81 12.01 -1.46 -14.13
CA ASP A 81 12.90 -1.97 -13.09
C ASP A 81 12.18 -2.13 -11.73
N TYR A 82 10.89 -1.77 -11.65
CA TYR A 82 10.11 -1.79 -10.41
C TYR A 82 8.73 -2.42 -10.61
N ASP A 83 8.21 -3.01 -9.54
CA ASP A 83 6.82 -3.40 -9.41
C ASP A 83 6.11 -2.47 -8.42
N VAL A 84 4.88 -2.09 -8.74
CA VAL A 84 3.95 -1.43 -7.82
C VAL A 84 2.83 -2.40 -7.50
N MET A 85 2.72 -2.77 -6.23
CA MET A 85 1.78 -3.77 -5.74
C MET A 85 0.72 -3.08 -4.88
N PHE A 86 -0.54 -3.22 -5.25
CA PHE A 86 -1.69 -2.74 -4.48
C PHE A 86 -2.44 -3.93 -3.89
N PHE A 87 -2.69 -3.86 -2.59
CA PHE A 87 -3.44 -4.82 -1.81
C PHE A 87 -4.69 -4.12 -1.28
N ILE A 88 -5.84 -4.42 -1.87
CA ILE A 88 -7.08 -3.71 -1.62
C ILE A 88 -7.61 -4.10 -0.24
N LEU A 89 -8.03 -3.12 0.56
CA LEU A 89 -8.75 -3.39 1.80
C LEU A 89 -10.22 -3.64 1.45
N PRO A 90 -10.77 -4.84 1.72
CA PRO A 90 -12.11 -5.21 1.26
C PRO A 90 -13.18 -4.23 1.73
N ARG A 91 -14.12 -3.88 0.83
CA ARG A 91 -15.25 -2.97 1.10
C ARG A 91 -14.84 -1.55 1.50
N THR A 92 -13.62 -1.14 1.13
CA THR A 92 -13.12 0.21 1.36
C THR A 92 -12.52 0.81 0.09
N ASP A 93 -12.37 2.12 0.07
CA ASP A 93 -11.63 2.90 -0.93
C ASP A 93 -10.15 3.04 -0.54
N THR A 94 -9.59 2.00 0.10
CA THR A 94 -8.24 2.02 0.69
C THR A 94 -7.42 0.82 0.17
N ALA A 95 -6.14 1.04 -0.06
CA ALA A 95 -5.20 -0.01 -0.44
C ALA A 95 -3.88 0.12 0.32
N LEU A 96 -3.29 -1.01 0.70
CA LEU A 96 -1.89 -1.09 1.07
C LEU A 96 -1.06 -1.15 -0.22
N VAL A 97 -0.10 -0.25 -0.38
CA VAL A 97 0.76 -0.15 -1.56
C VAL A 97 2.21 -0.42 -1.19
N ALA A 98 2.95 -1.05 -2.10
CA ALA A 98 4.41 -1.13 -2.05
C ALA A 98 5.02 -0.89 -3.44
N ILE A 99 6.21 -0.30 -3.45
CA ILE A 99 7.08 -0.18 -4.61
C ILE A 99 8.33 -1.00 -4.32
N VAL A 100 8.63 -1.95 -5.20
CA VAL A 100 9.72 -2.93 -5.04
C VAL A 100 10.49 -3.07 -6.35
N PRO A 101 11.74 -3.55 -6.36
CA PRO A 101 12.44 -3.92 -7.60
C PRO A 101 11.69 -5.02 -8.37
N ALA A 102 11.63 -4.95 -9.69
CA ALA A 102 10.95 -5.95 -10.53
C ALA A 102 11.58 -7.36 -10.42
N LEU A 103 12.84 -7.43 -10.00
CA LEU A 103 13.57 -8.70 -9.78
C LEU A 103 13.45 -9.23 -8.35
N ALA A 104 12.73 -8.53 -7.46
CA ALA A 104 12.55 -8.96 -6.08
C ALA A 104 11.75 -10.27 -5.99
N ASN A 105 11.87 -10.97 -4.86
CA ASN A 105 11.12 -12.20 -4.64
C ASN A 105 9.64 -11.89 -4.37
N ARG A 106 8.86 -11.72 -5.45
CA ARG A 106 7.43 -11.36 -5.36
C ARG A 106 6.61 -12.32 -4.51
N GLY A 107 6.89 -13.63 -4.56
CA GLY A 107 6.16 -14.61 -3.77
C GLY A 107 6.33 -14.40 -2.26
N LEU A 108 7.55 -14.08 -1.81
CA LEU A 108 7.81 -13.73 -0.41
C LEU A 108 7.14 -12.40 -0.04
N LEU A 109 7.31 -11.38 -0.88
CA LEU A 109 6.73 -10.06 -0.64
C LEU A 109 5.20 -10.09 -0.57
N GLU A 110 4.55 -10.91 -1.39
CA GLU A 110 3.09 -11.07 -1.34
C GLU A 110 2.59 -11.63 -0.01
N VAL A 111 3.35 -12.53 0.60
CA VAL A 111 3.02 -13.08 1.92
C VAL A 111 3.15 -12.01 2.99
N GLU A 112 4.25 -11.26 2.99
CA GLU A 112 4.48 -10.21 3.99
C GLU A 112 3.47 -9.06 3.85
N MET A 113 3.17 -8.65 2.62
CA MET A 113 2.14 -7.64 2.33
C MET A 113 0.75 -8.10 2.77
N GLU A 114 0.39 -9.37 2.54
CA GLU A 114 -0.90 -9.91 2.98
C GLU A 114 -1.01 -9.99 4.51
N ASN A 115 0.08 -10.37 5.19
CA ASN A 115 0.14 -10.38 6.66
C ASN A 115 -0.04 -8.96 7.23
N ALA A 116 0.64 -7.97 6.65
CA ALA A 116 0.48 -6.57 7.02
C ALA A 116 -0.95 -6.07 6.75
N ARG A 117 -1.51 -6.39 5.58
CA ARG A 117 -2.89 -6.03 5.22
C ARG A 117 -3.90 -6.49 6.26
N ARG A 118 -3.84 -7.77 6.68
CA ARG A 118 -4.76 -8.32 7.69
C ARG A 118 -4.68 -7.57 9.01
N ARG A 119 -3.47 -7.30 9.50
CA ARG A 119 -3.27 -6.54 10.75
C ARG A 119 -3.76 -5.10 10.64
N ILE A 120 -3.60 -4.47 9.48
CA ILE A 120 -4.13 -3.12 9.23
C ILE A 120 -5.66 -3.14 9.24
N ILE A 121 -6.29 -4.12 8.59
CA ILE A 121 -7.76 -4.30 8.60
C ILE A 121 -8.25 -4.46 10.04
N GLU A 122 -7.60 -5.32 10.85
CA GLU A 122 -7.94 -5.51 12.26
C GLU A 122 -7.90 -4.18 13.05
N ILE A 123 -6.85 -3.36 12.87
CA ILE A 123 -6.74 -2.06 13.53
C ILE A 123 -7.87 -1.09 13.13
N ILE A 124 -8.27 -1.14 11.86
CA ILE A 124 -9.34 -0.29 11.33
C ILE A 124 -10.69 -0.75 11.91
N GLU A 125 -10.97 -2.04 11.87
CA GLU A 125 -12.24 -2.64 12.29
C GLU A 125 -12.42 -2.67 13.82
N SER A 126 -11.36 -2.77 14.62
CA SER A 126 -11.40 -2.85 16.09
C SER A 126 -11.92 -1.59 16.82
N GLY A 127 -12.57 -0.67 16.13
CA GLY A 127 -13.30 0.45 16.74
C GLY A 127 -14.64 0.76 16.07
N ASN A 128 -15.18 -0.18 15.28
CA ASN A 128 -16.56 -0.11 14.78
C ASN A 128 -17.55 -0.88 15.69
N GLU A 129 -17.06 -1.47 16.79
CA GLU A 129 -17.88 -2.17 17.81
C GLU A 129 -18.20 -1.30 19.03
N SER A 130 -18.34 0.03 18.85
CA SER A 130 -18.73 0.96 19.91
C SER A 130 -19.83 1.90 19.48
#